data_AF-A0A1F3UX73-F1
#
_entry.id   AF-A0A1F3UX73-F1
#
_cell.length_a   1.000
_cell.length_b   1.000
_cell.length_c   1.000
_cell.angle_alpha   90.00
_cell.angle_beta   90.00
_cell.angle_gamma   90.00
#
_symmetry.space_group_name_H-M   'P 1'
#
loop_
_entity.id
_entity.type
_entity.pdbx_description
1 polymer ?
#
loop_
_entity_poly.entity_id
_entity_poly.type
_entity_poly.pdbx_seq_one_letter_code
_entity_poly.pdbx_strand_id
1 'polypeptide(L)'
;MVPSGLAIEACEIKDDKHRGYEFSVLGDFDCNQADLILDLYEKMKRGLSKKYLKKHRGQTGVKAMNVAGKIEWDDNYDGQIPMLVIDGREVTWAEFGKMLMTFEGWQFKLDIIDRAEDLRKKHE
;
A
#
# COMPACT_ATOMS: atom_id res chain seq x y z
N MET A 1 -10.25 -14.05 0.34
CA MET A 1 -11.13 -14.06 1.53
C MET A 1 -12.42 -13.34 1.13
N VAL A 2 -13.59 -13.97 1.31
CA VAL A 2 -14.88 -13.30 1.05
C VAL A 2 -15.14 -12.37 2.24
N PRO A 3 -15.54 -11.10 2.05
CA PRO A 3 -15.81 -10.23 3.18
C PRO A 3 -16.92 -10.83 4.05
N SER A 4 -16.64 -11.07 5.32
CA SER A 4 -17.65 -11.43 6.32
C SER A 4 -18.21 -10.15 6.94
N GLY A 5 -18.79 -9.27 6.12
CA GLY A 5 -19.30 -7.97 6.57
C GLY A 5 -19.44 -6.95 5.45
N LEU A 6 -19.52 -5.67 5.82
CA LEU A 6 -19.60 -4.55 4.88
C LEU A 6 -18.20 -3.98 4.63
N ALA A 7 -17.75 -4.01 3.37
CA ALA A 7 -16.50 -3.38 2.96
C ALA A 7 -16.77 -2.05 2.23
N ILE A 8 -15.96 -1.03 2.53
CA ILE A 8 -15.93 0.22 1.77
C ILE A 8 -14.50 0.44 1.29
N GLU A 9 -14.37 0.75 0.01
CA GLU A 9 -13.08 0.94 -0.66
C GLU A 9 -13.01 2.33 -1.31
N ALA A 10 -11.81 2.89 -1.36
CA ALA A 10 -11.49 4.12 -2.08
C ALA A 10 -10.23 3.91 -2.91
N CYS A 11 -10.33 4.23 -4.21
CA CYS A 11 -9.24 4.04 -5.17
C CYS A 11 -8.88 5.37 -5.84
N GLU A 12 -7.59 5.60 -6.05
CA GLU A 12 -7.08 6.67 -6.91
C GLU A 12 -7.30 6.30 -8.37
N ILE A 13 -7.82 7.24 -9.16
CA ILE A 13 -8.04 7.07 -10.59
C ILE A 13 -6.97 7.88 -11.34
N LYS A 14 -6.20 7.19 -12.19
CA LYS A 14 -5.23 7.79 -13.12
C LYS A 14 -5.44 7.19 -14.50
N ASP A 15 -5.56 8.04 -15.51
CA ASP A 15 -5.81 7.62 -16.90
C ASP A 15 -6.99 6.65 -17.02
N ASP A 16 -8.09 6.96 -16.33
CA ASP A 16 -9.32 6.16 -16.24
C ASP A 16 -9.13 4.74 -15.67
N LYS A 17 -7.99 4.47 -15.03
CA LYS A 17 -7.69 3.19 -14.37
C LYS A 17 -7.54 3.39 -12.87
N HIS A 18 -7.97 2.39 -12.10
CA HIS A 18 -7.70 2.33 -10.66
C HIS A 18 -6.21 2.08 -10.46
N ARG A 19 -5.45 3.15 -10.25
CA ARG A 19 -3.98 3.12 -10.17
C ARG A 19 -3.51 4.10 -9.13
N GLY A 20 -2.71 3.59 -8.19
CA GLY A 20 -2.07 4.39 -7.16
C GLY A 20 -2.61 4.07 -5.78
N TYR A 21 -3.02 5.09 -5.01
CA TYR A 21 -3.50 4.84 -3.65
C TYR A 21 -4.80 4.04 -3.66
N GLU A 22 -4.86 3.02 -2.82
CA GLU A 22 -6.08 2.29 -2.52
C GLU A 22 -6.19 2.09 -1.02
N PHE A 23 -7.40 2.26 -0.50
CA PHE A 23 -7.72 2.06 0.90
C PHE A 23 -9.02 1.30 1.00
N SER A 24 -9.10 0.41 1.98
CA SER A 24 -10.32 -0.31 2.30
C SER A 24 -10.46 -0.46 3.81
N VAL A 25 -11.70 -0.58 4.26
CA VAL A 25 -12.06 -0.94 5.63
C VAL A 25 -13.17 -1.99 5.55
N LEU A 26 -13.21 -2.87 6.55
CA LEU A 26 -14.22 -3.91 6.69
C LEU A 26 -14.86 -3.75 8.06
N GLY A 27 -16.18 -3.53 8.08
CA GLY A 27 -16.99 -3.55 9.29
C GLY A 27 -17.86 -4.80 9.34
N ASP A 28 -18.43 -5.07 10.51
CA ASP A 28 -19.42 -6.14 10.71
C ASP A 28 -20.69 -5.89 9.87
N PHE A 29 -21.56 -6.91 9.76
CA PHE A 29 -22.78 -6.84 8.93
C PHE A 29 -23.77 -5.74 9.35
N ASP A 30 -23.84 -5.42 10.64
CA ASP A 30 -24.72 -4.44 11.24
C ASP A 30 -24.01 -3.12 11.62
N CYS A 31 -22.79 -2.93 11.12
CA CYS A 31 -22.03 -1.71 11.42
C CYS A 31 -22.74 -0.45 10.90
N ASN A 32 -22.48 0.67 11.58
CA ASN A 32 -22.91 1.98 11.10
C ASN A 32 -22.03 2.41 9.92
N GLN A 33 -22.64 2.54 8.75
CA GLN A 33 -21.93 2.89 7.51
C GLN A 33 -21.27 4.27 7.58
N ALA A 34 -21.84 5.22 8.33
CA ALA A 34 -21.24 6.54 8.48
C ALA A 34 -19.94 6.48 9.29
N ASP A 35 -19.89 5.64 10.32
CA ASP A 35 -18.69 5.39 11.11
C ASP A 35 -17.63 4.69 10.25
N LEU A 36 -18.04 3.71 9.43
CA LEU A 36 -17.13 3.00 8.51
C LEU A 36 -16.55 3.94 7.43
N ILE A 37 -17.31 4.90 6.92
CA ILE A 37 -16.81 5.94 6.01
C ILE A 37 -15.80 6.85 6.72
N LEU A 38 -16.05 7.22 7.97
CA LEU A 38 -15.12 8.03 8.75
C LEU A 38 -13.81 7.29 9.01
N ASP A 39 -13.87 5.99 9.30
CA ASP A 39 -12.70 5.12 9.44
C ASP A 39 -11.88 5.07 8.15
N LEU A 40 -12.54 4.91 7.00
CA LEU A 40 -11.89 4.95 5.70
C LEU A 40 -11.21 6.30 5.46
N TYR A 41 -11.92 7.40 5.73
CA TYR A 41 -11.39 8.75 5.56
C TYR A 41 -10.14 8.99 6.42
N GLU A 42 -10.16 8.57 7.69
CA GLU A 42 -9.02 8.69 8.57
C GLU A 42 -7.86 7.77 8.14
N LYS A 43 -8.15 6.56 7.64
CA LYS A 43 -7.14 5.68 7.03
C LYS A 43 -6.49 6.31 5.79
N MET A 44 -7.27 6.93 4.92
CA MET A 44 -6.78 7.70 3.76
C MET A 44 -5.86 8.84 4.20
N LYS A 45 -6.29 9.68 5.16
CA LYS A 45 -5.45 10.77 5.69
C LYS A 45 -4.11 10.26 6.24
N ARG A 46 -4.13 9.17 7.00
CA ARG A 46 -2.91 8.54 7.53
C ARG A 46 -2.01 7.99 6.43
N GLY A 47 -2.59 7.36 5.41
CA GLY A 47 -1.84 6.80 4.28
C GLY A 47 -1.22 7.88 3.39
N LEU A 48 -1.97 8.93 3.08
CA LEU A 48 -1.53 10.00 2.19
C LEU A 48 -0.50 10.94 2.83
N SER A 49 -0.53 11.10 4.16
CA SER A 49 0.40 11.97 4.91
C SER A 49 1.79 11.37 5.11
N LYS A 50 1.94 10.05 5.06
CA LYS A 50 3.24 9.37 5.21
C LYS A 50 3.78 9.00 3.83
N LYS A 51 5.04 9.35 3.58
CA LYS A 51 5.76 8.97 2.36
C LYS A 51 6.89 8.01 2.69
N TYR A 52 7.02 6.94 1.93
CA TYR A 52 8.05 5.92 2.04
C TYR A 52 9.18 6.11 1.03
N LEU A 53 8.91 6.82 -0.07
CA LEU A 53 9.90 7.11 -1.11
C LEU A 53 10.39 8.55 -0.99
N LYS A 54 11.63 8.78 -1.42
CA LYS A 54 12.21 10.11 -1.63
C LYS A 54 12.84 10.18 -3.01
N LYS A 55 12.81 11.37 -3.62
CA LYS A 55 13.55 11.67 -4.83
C LYS A 55 14.80 12.50 -4.48
N HIS A 56 15.94 12.09 -5.01
CA HIS A 56 17.20 12.84 -4.90
C HIS A 56 17.97 12.73 -6.21
N ARG A 57 18.30 13.88 -6.82
CA ARG A 57 19.03 13.96 -8.12
C ARG A 57 18.42 13.07 -9.22
N GLY A 58 17.10 13.06 -9.33
CA GLY A 58 16.37 12.27 -10.33
C GLY A 58 16.22 10.78 -9.99
N GLN A 59 16.91 10.28 -8.97
CA GLN A 59 16.78 8.89 -8.51
C GLN A 59 15.76 8.79 -7.39
N THR A 60 14.96 7.72 -7.41
CA THR A 60 14.03 7.40 -6.31
C THR A 60 14.71 6.40 -5.38
N GLY A 61 14.58 6.60 -4.07
CA GLY A 61 15.06 5.66 -3.06
C GLY A 61 14.14 5.61 -1.86
N VAL A 62 14.44 4.69 -0.93
CA VAL A 62 13.69 4.57 0.33
C VAL A 62 13.99 5.78 1.23
N LYS A 63 12.94 6.39 1.79
CA LYS A 63 13.04 7.59 2.60
C LYS A 63 13.67 7.34 3.97
N ALA A 64 13.31 6.24 4.63
CA ALA A 64 13.68 5.88 5.99
C ALA A 64 14.06 4.39 6.12
N MET A 65 13.86 3.77 7.27
CA MET A 65 14.18 2.35 7.53
C MET A 65 13.03 1.38 7.27
N ASN A 66 11.88 1.88 6.80
CA ASN A 66 10.73 1.07 6.45
C ASN A 66 10.09 1.55 5.15
N VAL A 67 9.44 0.61 4.47
CA VAL A 67 8.60 0.82 3.29
C VAL A 67 7.32 0.05 3.50
N ALA A 68 6.19 0.64 3.16
CA ALA A 68 4.93 -0.07 3.05
C ALA A 68 4.22 0.33 1.75
N GLY A 69 3.46 -0.60 1.21
CA GLY A 69 2.77 -0.45 -0.06
C GLY A 69 1.82 -1.62 -0.27
N LYS A 70 1.21 -1.68 -1.46
CA LYS A 70 0.34 -2.77 -1.87
C LYS A 70 1.08 -3.69 -2.85
N ILE A 71 0.75 -4.97 -2.80
CA ILE A 71 1.15 -5.96 -3.80
C ILE A 71 -0.03 -6.12 -4.75
N GLU A 72 0.20 -5.86 -6.04
CA GLU A 72 -0.82 -5.85 -7.09
C GLU A 72 -0.50 -6.86 -8.18
N TRP A 73 -1.53 -7.21 -8.96
CA TRP A 73 -1.33 -7.92 -10.22
C TRP A 73 -0.56 -7.06 -11.22
N ASP A 74 0.39 -7.67 -11.94
CA ASP A 74 1.11 -7.02 -13.03
C ASP A 74 0.73 -7.65 -14.36
N ASP A 75 -0.02 -6.90 -15.18
CA ASP A 75 -0.44 -7.31 -16.52
C ASP A 75 0.77 -7.56 -17.45
N ASN A 76 1.92 -6.90 -17.21
CA ASN A 76 3.09 -7.05 -18.07
C ASN A 76 3.82 -8.37 -17.87
N TYR A 77 3.62 -9.04 -16.73
CA TYR A 77 4.25 -10.31 -16.39
C TYR A 77 3.24 -11.45 -16.23
N ASP A 78 1.99 -11.26 -16.68
CA ASP A 78 0.90 -12.23 -16.52
C ASP A 78 0.79 -12.74 -15.06
N GLY A 79 1.01 -11.82 -14.11
CA GLY A 79 1.01 -12.10 -12.67
C GLY A 79 2.10 -13.03 -12.14
N GLN A 80 3.08 -13.44 -12.94
CA GLN A 80 4.21 -14.26 -12.47
C GLN A 80 5.05 -13.53 -11.42
N ILE A 81 5.12 -12.20 -11.55
CA ILE A 81 5.77 -11.31 -10.60
C ILE A 81 4.77 -10.19 -10.32
N PRO A 82 4.45 -9.89 -9.05
CA PRO A 82 3.49 -8.84 -8.74
C PRO A 82 4.12 -7.46 -8.90
N MET A 83 3.28 -6.46 -9.14
CA MET A 83 3.65 -5.05 -9.07
C MET A 83 3.62 -4.58 -7.62
N LEU A 84 4.56 -3.72 -7.22
CA LEU A 84 4.46 -3.01 -5.93
C LEU A 84 3.86 -1.63 -6.17
N VAL A 85 2.94 -1.22 -5.30
CA VAL A 85 2.42 0.15 -5.29
C VAL A 85 2.82 0.83 -4.00
N ILE A 86 3.79 1.75 -4.09
CA ILE A 86 4.36 2.46 -2.93
C ILE A 86 4.13 3.96 -3.13
N ASP A 87 3.58 4.63 -2.12
CA ASP A 87 3.18 6.04 -2.20
C ASP A 87 2.30 6.38 -3.41
N GLY A 88 1.45 5.44 -3.85
CA GLY A 88 0.56 5.60 -5.01
C GLY A 88 1.28 5.56 -6.36
N ARG A 89 2.51 5.04 -6.39
CA ARG A 89 3.31 4.82 -7.59
C ARG A 89 3.59 3.32 -7.76
N GLU A 90 3.43 2.85 -8.99
CA GLU A 90 3.90 1.54 -9.44
C GLU A 90 5.44 1.47 -9.41
N VAL A 91 5.97 0.42 -8.77
CA VAL A 91 7.38 0.15 -8.57
C VAL A 91 7.62 -1.32 -8.88
N THR A 92 8.46 -1.58 -9.88
CA THR A 92 8.87 -2.95 -10.20
C THR A 92 9.82 -3.51 -9.13
N TRP A 93 9.92 -4.84 -9.03
CA TRP A 93 10.91 -5.46 -8.15
C TRP A 93 12.36 -5.10 -8.50
N ALA A 94 12.66 -4.91 -9.78
CA ALA A 94 13.98 -4.46 -10.21
C ALA A 94 14.30 -3.03 -9.75
N GLU A 95 13.31 -2.12 -9.81
CA GLU A 95 13.46 -0.77 -9.23
C GLU A 95 13.59 -0.83 -7.72
N PHE A 96 12.74 -1.60 -7.04
CA PHE A 96 12.78 -1.75 -5.59
C PHE A 96 14.12 -2.32 -5.12
N GLY A 97 14.64 -3.35 -5.78
CA GLY A 97 15.97 -3.92 -5.52
C GLY A 97 17.09 -2.89 -5.66
N LYS A 98 17.05 -2.01 -6.67
CA LYS A 98 17.99 -0.88 -6.78
C LYS A 98 17.89 0.09 -5.60
N MET A 99 16.69 0.35 -5.10
CA MET A 99 16.51 1.18 -3.91
C MET A 99 17.07 0.51 -2.66
N LEU A 100 17.04 -0.82 -2.57
CA LEU A 100 17.58 -1.58 -1.43
C LEU A 100 19.11 -1.60 -1.36
N MET A 101 19.82 -1.28 -2.46
CA MET A 101 21.29 -1.20 -2.47
C MET A 101 21.85 -0.22 -1.43
N THR A 102 21.07 0.76 -0.95
CA THR A 102 21.50 1.66 0.14
C THR A 102 21.58 1.00 1.51
N PHE A 103 21.10 -0.24 1.64
CA PHE A 103 21.06 -1.02 2.88
C PHE A 103 21.91 -2.29 2.80
N GLU A 104 22.96 -2.28 1.98
CA GLU A 104 23.90 -3.41 1.90
C GLU A 104 24.44 -3.80 3.29
N GLY A 105 24.37 -5.10 3.62
CA GLY A 105 24.78 -5.65 4.92
C GLY A 105 23.71 -5.60 6.02
N TRP A 106 22.52 -5.05 5.75
CA TRP A 106 21.41 -5.03 6.70
C TRP A 106 20.51 -6.26 6.55
N GLN A 107 19.76 -6.58 7.59
CA GLN A 107 18.70 -7.60 7.57
C GLN A 107 17.34 -6.95 7.30
N PHE A 108 16.40 -7.70 6.71
CA PHE A 108 15.04 -7.22 6.45
C PHE A 108 13.99 -8.22 6.92
N LYS A 109 12.78 -7.70 7.18
CA LYS A 109 11.56 -8.47 7.48
C LYS A 109 10.46 -7.99 6.53
N LEU A 110 9.65 -8.92 6.03
CA LEU A 110 8.47 -8.64 5.22
C LEU A 110 7.23 -9.11 5.98
N ASP A 111 6.32 -8.18 6.26
CA ASP A 111 5.02 -8.45 6.87
C ASP A 111 3.92 -8.31 5.80
N ILE A 112 3.07 -9.33 5.66
CA ILE A 112 1.92 -9.32 4.75
C ILE A 112 0.66 -9.15 5.58
N ILE A 113 -0.08 -8.07 5.30
CA ILE A 113 -1.21 -7.60 6.10
C ILE A 113 -2.44 -7.51 5.19
N ASP A 114 -3.64 -7.83 5.71
CA ASP A 114 -4.87 -7.69 4.94
C ASP A 114 -5.14 -6.23 4.55
N ARG A 115 -5.74 -6.03 3.37
CA ARG A 115 -6.05 -4.70 2.83
C ARG A 115 -6.90 -3.84 3.78
N ALA A 116 -7.79 -4.46 4.56
CA ALA A 116 -8.71 -3.77 5.46
C ALA A 116 -8.00 -3.33 6.76
N GLU A 117 -6.91 -3.98 7.14
CA GLU A 117 -6.14 -3.64 8.32
C GLU A 117 -5.29 -2.36 8.14
N ASP A 118 -4.90 -1.73 9.24
CA ASP A 118 -4.06 -0.53 9.22
C ASP A 118 -2.58 -0.93 9.32
N LEU A 119 -1.78 -0.46 8.37
CA LEU A 119 -0.33 -0.69 8.29
C LEU A 119 0.46 -0.23 9.54
N ARG A 120 -0.16 0.55 10.43
CA ARG A 120 0.47 1.03 11.68
C ARG A 120 0.18 0.14 12.90
N LYS A 121 -0.77 -0.80 12.83
CA LYS A 121 -1.01 -1.72 13.94
C LYS A 121 0.23 -2.60 14.09
N LYS A 122 0.94 -2.45 15.20
CA LYS A 122 1.99 -3.42 15.57
C LYS A 122 1.26 -4.73 15.86
N HIS A 123 1.63 -5.80 15.16
CA HIS A 123 1.39 -7.14 15.67
C HIS A 123 2.34 -7.30 16.86
N GLU A 124 1.79 -7.29 18.07
CA GLU A 124 2.50 -7.71 19.29
C GLU A 124 2.70 -9.23 19.29
#